data_AF-A0A381YQ25-F1
#
_entry.id   AF-A0A381YQ25-F1
#
_cell.length_a   1.000
_cell.length_b   1.000
_cell.length_c   1.000
_cell.angle_alpha   90.00
_cell.angle_beta   90.00
_cell.angle_gamma   90.00
#
_symmetry.space_group_name_H-M   'P 1'
#
loop_
_entity.id
_entity.type
_entity.pdbx_description
1 polymer ?
#
loop_
_entity_poly.entity_id
_entity_poly.type
_entity_poly.pdbx_seq_one_letter_code
_entity_poly.pdbx_strand_id
1 'polypeptide(L)'
;MNLKRYRVKNIKEALAFIKRDLGPDALIVSTRQVKEGKGAFGMFGKTMLEVTAAASEAKKPSARAKAADTKAVETYRHDSEISEATMANTFLTPK
;
A
#
# COMPACT_ATOMS: atom_id res chain seq x y z
N MET A 1 5.36 23.55 5.01
CA MET A 1 4.83 22.33 4.37
C MET A 1 4.84 22.52 2.86
N ASN A 2 5.72 21.81 2.14
CA ASN A 2 5.93 22.01 0.71
C ASN A 2 5.08 20.99 -0.06
N LEU A 3 3.94 21.41 -0.63
CA LEU A 3 3.09 20.58 -1.48
C LEU A 3 3.47 20.76 -2.96
N LYS A 4 3.56 19.65 -3.68
CA LYS A 4 3.78 19.63 -5.12
C LYS A 4 2.81 18.68 -5.80
N ARG A 5 2.32 19.07 -6.97
CA ARG A 5 1.35 18.32 -7.76
C ARG A 5 2.00 17.81 -9.04
N TYR A 6 1.80 16.54 -9.33
CA TYR A 6 2.40 15.83 -10.45
C TYR A 6 1.30 15.30 -11.35
N ARG A 7 1.42 15.54 -12.65
CA ARG A 7 0.56 14.92 -13.67
C ARG A 7 1.36 13.87 -14.41
N VAL A 8 0.94 12.62 -14.29
CA VAL A 8 1.67 11.46 -14.79
C VAL A 8 0.72 10.48 -15.45
N LYS A 9 1.25 9.50 -16.17
CA LYS A 9 0.42 8.46 -16.81
C LYS A 9 0.03 7.37 -15.82
N ASN A 10 0.88 7.11 -14.83
CA ASN A 10 0.69 6.04 -13.86
C ASN A 10 1.37 6.36 -12.52
N ILE A 11 1.03 5.58 -11.50
CA ILE A 11 1.56 5.81 -10.14
C ILE A 11 3.08 5.55 -10.04
N LYS A 12 3.65 4.63 -10.82
CA LYS A 12 5.10 4.34 -10.78
C LYS A 12 5.92 5.55 -11.19
N GLU A 13 5.47 6.24 -12.23
CA GLU A 13 6.05 7.50 -12.72
C GLU A 13 5.93 8.60 -11.67
N ALA A 14 4.76 8.76 -11.01
CA ALA A 14 4.60 9.70 -9.90
C ALA A 14 5.59 9.42 -8.77
N LEU A 15 5.74 8.16 -8.36
CA LEU A 15 6.66 7.79 -7.29
C LEU A 15 8.12 8.14 -7.63
N ALA A 16 8.54 7.95 -8.88
CA ALA A 16 9.88 8.32 -9.32
C ALA A 16 10.11 9.84 -9.20
N PHE A 17 9.16 10.65 -9.67
CA PHE A 17 9.24 12.11 -9.56
C PHE A 17 9.17 12.60 -8.11
N ILE A 18 8.26 12.06 -7.32
CA ILE A 18 8.10 12.43 -5.91
C ILE A 18 9.37 12.15 -5.13
N LYS A 19 9.97 10.96 -5.29
CA LYS A 19 11.22 10.60 -4.60
C LYS A 19 12.37 11.50 -4.99
N ARG A 20 12.47 11.84 -6.27
CA ARG A 20 13.53 12.72 -6.79
C ARG A 20 13.38 14.16 -6.30
N ASP A 21 12.14 14.66 -6.28
CA ASP A 21 11.88 16.08 -6.04
C ASP A 21 11.63 16.41 -4.56
N LEU A 22 11.05 15.49 -3.78
CA LEU A 22 10.67 15.69 -2.36
C LEU A 22 11.39 14.74 -1.39
N GLY A 23 12.11 13.74 -1.90
CA GLY A 23 12.81 12.74 -1.11
C GLY A 23 12.00 11.45 -0.86
N PRO A 24 12.66 10.40 -0.33
CA PRO A 24 12.06 9.08 -0.12
C PRO A 24 10.96 9.08 0.96
N ASP A 25 10.99 10.03 1.89
CA ASP A 25 10.06 10.15 3.01
C ASP A 25 8.81 11.00 2.67
N ALA A 26 8.67 11.44 1.41
CA ALA A 26 7.54 12.24 0.98
C ALA A 26 6.20 11.48 1.12
N LEU A 27 5.15 12.20 1.52
CA LEU A 27 3.82 11.66 1.72
C LEU A 27 2.88 12.08 0.59
N ILE A 28 2.14 11.12 0.05
CA ILE A 28 1.07 11.40 -0.92
C ILE A 28 -0.15 11.88 -0.15
N VAL A 29 -0.62 13.10 -0.46
CA VAL A 29 -1.79 13.72 0.15
C VAL A 29 -3.07 13.30 -0.57
N SER A 30 -3.04 13.27 -1.90
CA SER A 30 -4.22 12.94 -2.71
C SER A 30 -3.82 12.41 -4.07
N THR A 31 -4.66 11.53 -4.62
CA THR A 31 -4.57 11.07 -6.01
C THR A 31 -5.93 11.20 -6.66
N ARG A 32 -5.98 11.66 -7.90
CA ARG A 32 -7.21 11.72 -8.70
C ARG A 32 -6.91 11.46 -10.17
N GLN A 33 -7.81 10.80 -10.86
CA GLN A 33 -7.75 10.73 -12.32
C GLN A 33 -8.31 12.03 -12.91
N VAL A 34 -7.64 12.55 -13.93
CA VAL A 34 -8.04 13.76 -14.66
C VAL A 34 -8.04 13.46 -16.15
N LYS A 35 -9.08 13.91 -16.86
CA LYS A 35 -9.11 13.83 -18.32
C LYS A 35 -8.48 15.09 -18.87
N GLU A 36 -7.36 14.97 -19.57
CA GLU A 36 -6.69 16.09 -20.22
C GLU A 36 -7.08 16.12 -21.70
N GLY A 37 -7.88 17.11 -22.11
CA GLY A 37 -8.37 17.24 -23.48
C GLY A 37 -8.37 18.70 -23.94
N LYS A 38 -7.64 18.99 -25.01
CA LYS A 38 -7.75 20.23 -25.80
C LYS A 38 -8.80 20.00 -26.89
N GLY A 39 -10.08 20.14 -26.58
CA GLY A 39 -11.12 20.02 -27.58
C GLY A 39 -12.43 20.59 -27.05
N ALA A 40 -13.09 21.42 -27.85
CA ALA A 40 -14.30 22.15 -27.51
C ALA A 40 -15.54 21.26 -27.21
N PHE A 41 -15.41 19.93 -27.32
CA PHE A 41 -16.55 19.00 -27.18
C PHE A 41 -16.22 17.70 -26.41
N GLY A 42 -15.19 17.67 -25.56
CA GLY A 42 -15.00 16.60 -24.55
C GLY A 42 -14.77 15.15 -25.05
N MET A 43 -14.75 14.90 -26.37
CA MET A 43 -14.88 13.54 -26.92
C MET A 43 -13.61 12.67 -26.89
N PHE A 44 -12.42 13.21 -26.60
CA PHE A 44 -11.14 12.46 -26.68
C PHE A 44 -10.09 12.86 -25.61
N GLY A 45 -10.52 13.24 -24.42
CA GLY A 45 -9.58 13.56 -23.32
C GLY A 45 -8.75 12.35 -22.90
N LYS A 46 -7.43 12.49 -22.83
CA LYS A 46 -6.52 11.43 -22.34
C LYS A 46 -6.64 11.35 -20.82
N THR A 47 -6.87 10.15 -20.29
CA THR A 47 -6.85 9.93 -18.83
C THR A 47 -5.43 10.06 -18.31
N MET A 48 -5.22 10.97 -17.38
CA MET A 48 -3.99 11.24 -16.67
C MET A 48 -4.21 11.05 -15.17
N LEU A 49 -3.16 10.76 -14.42
CA LEU A 49 -3.18 10.68 -12.97
C LEU A 49 -2.54 11.93 -12.39
N GLU A 50 -3.29 12.64 -11.55
CA GLU A 50 -2.80 13.76 -10.78
C GLU A 50 -2.53 13.31 -9.34
N VAL A 51 -1.30 13.51 -8.88
CA VAL A 51 -0.82 13.12 -7.55
C VAL A 51 -0.31 14.36 -6.84
N THR A 52 -0.85 14.64 -5.65
CA THR A 52 -0.36 15.70 -4.77
C THR A 52 0.45 15.06 -3.66
N ALA A 53 1.69 15.50 -3.49
CA ALA A 53 2.59 15.00 -2.45
C ALA A 53 3.21 16.16 -1.66
N ALA A 54 3.60 15.89 -0.42
CA ALA A 54 4.26 16.82 0.47
C ALA A 54 5.60 16.25 0.95
N ALA A 55 6.62 17.10 1.07
CA ALA A 55 7.84 16.73 1.78
C ALA A 55 7.52 16.54 3.27
N SER A 56 7.96 15.43 3.85
CA SER A 56 7.81 15.12 5.27
C SER A 56 9.03 15.60 6.03
N GLU A 57 8.87 16.59 6.91
CA GLU A 57 9.85 16.90 7.95
C GLU A 57 9.58 15.94 9.11
N ALA A 58 10.17 14.75 9.03
CA ALA A 58 9.76 13.62 9.84
C ALA A 58 9.75 13.90 11.36
N LYS A 59 8.58 13.74 12.00
CA LYS A 59 8.52 12.81 13.13
C LYS A 59 8.27 11.42 12.54
N LYS A 60 9.31 10.59 12.50
CA LYS A 60 9.29 9.22 11.98
C LYS A 60 8.02 8.46 12.42
N PRO A 61 7.09 8.08 11.52
CA PRO A 61 6.27 6.92 11.77
C PRO A 61 7.18 5.71 11.57
N SER A 62 7.56 5.06 12.68
CA SER A 62 8.51 3.96 12.66
C SER A 62 8.07 2.88 11.67
N ALA A 63 9.00 2.40 10.84
CA ALA A 63 8.85 1.24 9.98
C ALA A 63 8.68 -0.09 10.75
N ARG A 64 8.13 -0.06 11.96
CA ARG A 64 7.97 -1.21 12.85
C ARG A 64 6.73 -2.05 12.53
N ALA A 65 5.85 -1.59 11.64
CA ALA A 65 4.65 -2.33 11.26
C ALA A 65 4.87 -3.50 10.28
N LYS A 66 6.06 -3.67 9.70
CA LYS A 66 6.33 -4.77 8.74
C LYS A 66 6.97 -6.03 9.34
N ALA A 67 7.34 -6.02 10.62
CA ALA A 67 7.96 -7.18 11.28
C ALA A 67 7.01 -7.93 12.22
N ALA A 68 5.78 -7.44 12.44
CA ALA A 68 4.82 -8.04 13.37
C ALA A 68 3.89 -9.09 12.71
N ASP A 69 3.81 -9.12 11.38
CA ASP A 69 2.84 -9.98 10.67
C ASP A 69 3.28 -11.46 10.61
N THR A 70 4.59 -11.75 10.66
CA THR A 70 5.09 -13.12 10.57
C THR A 70 4.78 -13.96 11.82
N LYS A 71 4.69 -13.34 13.01
CA LYS A 71 4.39 -14.09 14.25
C LYS A 71 2.92 -14.49 14.37
N ALA A 72 1.99 -13.69 13.85
CA ALA A 72 0.57 -13.99 13.95
C ALA A 72 0.20 -15.20 13.06
N VAL A 73 0.75 -15.28 11.85
CA VAL A 73 0.46 -16.37 10.90
C VAL A 73 1.00 -17.73 11.36
N GLU A 74 2.12 -17.76 12.09
CA GLU A 74 2.71 -19.00 12.61
C GLU A 74 1.93 -19.58 13.80
N THR A 75 1.45 -18.72 14.71
CA THR A 75 0.62 -19.15 15.85
C THR A 75 -0.70 -19.79 15.41
N TYR A 76 -1.35 -19.28 14.36
CA TYR A 76 -2.58 -19.88 13.84
C TYR A 76 -2.33 -21.21 13.11
N ARG A 77 -1.17 -21.41 12.50
CA ARG A 77 -0.84 -22.69 11.82
C ARG A 77 -0.60 -23.82 12.81
N HIS A 78 0.07 -23.53 13.93
CA HIS A 78 0.42 -24.53 14.94
C HIS A 78 -0.81 -25.08 15.71
N ASP A 79 -1.81 -24.24 15.96
CA ASP A 79 -3.01 -24.66 16.71
C ASP A 79 -3.92 -25.61 15.91
N SER A 80 -3.95 -25.47 14.58
CA SER A 80 -4.70 -26.38 13.69
C SER A 80 -4.08 -27.78 13.60
N GLU A 81 -2.76 -27.91 13.61
CA GLU A 81 -2.11 -29.23 13.52
C GLU A 81 -2.21 -30.01 14.85
N ILE A 82 -2.14 -29.31 15.99
CA ILE A 82 -2.24 -29.95 17.32
C ILE A 82 -3.70 -30.34 17.63
N SER A 83 -4.69 -29.56 17.19
CA SER A 83 -6.11 -29.93 17.34
C SER A 83 -6.47 -31.17 16.52
N GLU A 84 -5.99 -31.29 15.29
CA GLU A 84 -6.28 -32.45 14.44
C GLU A 84 -5.65 -33.75 14.98
N ALA A 85 -4.39 -33.71 15.44
CA ALA A 85 -3.71 -34.88 16.02
C ALA A 85 -4.30 -35.32 17.37
N THR A 86 -4.74 -34.37 18.21
CA THR A 86 -5.36 -34.67 19.51
C THR A 86 -6.77 -35.24 19.34
N MET A 87 -7.51 -34.76 18.32
CA MET A 87 -8.82 -35.29 17.97
C MET A 87 -8.70 -36.70 17.35
N ALA A 88 -7.67 -36.99 16.56
CA ALA A 88 -7.46 -38.34 16.02
C ALA A 88 -7.17 -39.40 17.11
N ASN A 89 -6.33 -39.06 18.10
CA ASN A 89 -5.94 -40.02 19.14
C ASN A 89 -7.02 -40.32 20.18
N THR A 90 -8.00 -39.41 20.38
CA THR A 90 -9.07 -39.60 21.36
C THR A 90 -10.16 -40.57 20.86
N PHE A 91 -10.35 -40.70 19.54
CA PHE A 91 -11.42 -41.52 18.96
C PHE A 91 -11.02 -42.99 18.68
N LEU A 92 -9.75 -43.37 18.82
CA LEU A 92 -9.24 -44.70 18.43
C LEU A 92 -8.78 -45.61 19.58
N THR A 93 -9.02 -45.26 20.84
CA THR A 93 -8.80 -46.18 21.97
C THR A 93 -10.11 -46.86 22.39
N PRO A 94 -10.46 -48.05 21.84
CA PRO A 94 -11.41 -48.91 22.52
C PRO A 94 -10.78 -49.36 23.84
N LYS A 95 -11.58 -49.33 24.91
CA LYS A 95 -11.20 -49.79 26.24
C LYS A 95 -11.11 -51.31 26.29
#